data_AF-A0ABD3FZJ2-F1
#
_entry.id   AF-A0ABD3FZJ2-F1
#
_cell.length_a   1.000
_cell.length_b   1.000
_cell.length_c   1.000
_cell.angle_alpha   90.00
_cell.angle_beta   90.00
_cell.angle_gamma   90.00
#
_symmetry.space_group_name_H-M   'P 1'
#
loop_
_entity.id
_entity.type
_entity.pdbx_description
1 polymer ?
#
loop_
_entity_poly.entity_id
_entity_poly.type
_entity_poly.pdbx_seq_one_letter_code
_entity_poly.pdbx_strand_id
1 'polypeptide(L)'
;MHSAKTKVSHLRLSITRSGIAKWCMVVFVKKDTGVETALNACVRLEMTHSQGLLQILCLGFRRTRSRRCFALLRYVKQIIVCLFDFSDVLVYSLQSGTLTLSYRGQTTARIDVLDNADTVYKKLNALHTLQTVNVLFGGTTTTMCTADGNMVTVEFTQNFGPLPLLVGDPSRLVHAGIGMTPKLAISKAEIGSKENEACSNRGRCDLTSGVCTCYVGYTTSNGAGSPGDRGDCGATDSTVVAIIACPGETACSGHGYCSGAPQFRCYCVAGFTSGDCSVRTCPEGIAWFDTPTADNRAHSMAVCSSIGVCDESIGACTCPSPFEGAACERLSCPLGLEPVCTGHGRCLTMAELALEARNSLGDPLSITYGSTPNEPQTWDFNKIQGCICDKGFEGHDCARRSCPRGDDPRTTGQTREVQIIRCVYTALATFTLSFRGKVSPVLSSSMVAADMQASLASVSTIGDVQVSYSAGPNSGACMLSTQPANIISITFVSALGDLPPLQVNADRNTVLLPVFTINSDGISGSVRGTNENAECSNNGLCDYNTGTCQCFDGMASSNGLGGLGLHADCGYLLPETIRLADVAEI
;
A
#
# COMPACT_ATOMS: atom_id res chain seq x y z
N MET A 1 -39.10 53.68 11.70
CA MET A 1 -38.31 54.09 12.88
C MET A 1 -36.84 53.86 12.58
N HIS A 2 -36.02 54.90 12.64
CA HIS A 2 -34.62 54.90 12.21
C HIS A 2 -33.75 53.87 12.94
N SER A 3 -32.97 53.08 12.18
CA SER A 3 -31.94 52.18 12.70
C SER A 3 -30.60 52.93 12.73
N ALA A 4 -30.09 53.20 13.93
CA ALA A 4 -28.75 53.73 14.14
C ALA A 4 -27.72 52.59 13.98
N LYS A 5 -26.81 52.73 13.00
CA LYS A 5 -25.63 51.86 12.84
C LYS A 5 -24.55 52.31 13.84
N THR A 6 -24.21 51.47 14.81
CA THR A 6 -23.07 51.71 15.72
C THR A 6 -21.76 51.36 15.01
N LYS A 7 -20.88 52.35 14.79
CA LYS A 7 -19.50 52.17 14.31
C LYS A 7 -18.57 52.10 15.52
N VAL A 8 -17.74 51.05 15.61
CA VAL A 8 -16.64 51.01 16.58
C VAL A 8 -15.41 51.61 15.91
N SER A 9 -14.86 52.68 16.49
CA SER A 9 -13.69 53.40 15.96
C SER A 9 -12.55 53.38 16.97
N HIS A 10 -11.45 52.74 16.58
CA HIS A 10 -10.10 52.71 17.16
C HIS A 10 -9.82 51.77 18.36
N LEU A 11 -8.84 50.88 18.15
CA LEU A 11 -8.07 50.16 19.18
C LEU A 11 -6.78 50.97 19.44
N ARG A 12 -6.42 51.20 20.71
CA ARG A 12 -5.11 51.80 21.07
C ARG A 12 -4.34 50.82 21.95
N LEU A 13 -3.16 50.40 21.50
CA LEU A 13 -2.22 49.58 22.27
C LEU A 13 -1.22 50.49 23.00
N SER A 14 -0.95 50.21 24.28
CA SER A 14 0.20 50.76 24.99
C SER A 14 0.95 49.64 25.68
N ILE A 15 2.27 49.58 25.46
CA ILE A 15 3.18 48.60 26.08
C ILE A 15 4.11 49.41 27.00
N THR A 16 4.06 49.17 28.30
CA THR A 16 5.05 49.72 29.25
C THR A 16 5.89 48.60 29.84
N ARG A 17 7.20 48.85 29.93
CA ARG A 17 8.21 47.88 30.36
C ARG A 17 8.43 48.01 31.87
N SER A 18 8.14 46.97 32.65
CA SER A 18 8.72 46.79 33.98
C SER A 18 9.41 45.43 34.04
N GLY A 19 10.63 45.40 34.59
CA GLY A 19 11.52 44.25 34.55
C GLY A 19 10.91 42.94 35.09
N ILE A 20 11.41 41.84 34.53
CA ILE A 20 11.10 40.43 34.83
C ILE A 20 9.78 39.93 34.21
N ALA A 21 9.88 39.52 32.93
CA ALA A 21 9.03 38.56 32.18
C ALA A 21 7.57 38.33 32.63
N LYS A 22 6.75 39.41 32.69
CA LYS A 22 5.28 39.32 32.72
C LYS A 22 4.69 40.39 31.80
N TRP A 23 3.85 39.97 30.84
CA TRP A 23 3.09 40.87 29.98
C TRP A 23 1.65 40.95 30.49
N CYS A 24 1.21 42.13 30.93
CA CYS A 24 -0.20 42.39 31.24
C CYS A 24 -0.84 43.15 30.07
N MET A 25 -1.97 42.67 29.57
CA MET A 25 -2.74 43.32 28.52
C MET A 25 -3.93 44.07 29.16
N VAL A 26 -4.03 45.38 28.95
CA VAL A 26 -5.18 46.18 29.38
C VAL A 26 -5.93 46.64 28.13
N VAL A 27 -7.20 46.25 28.01
CA VAL A 27 -8.08 46.63 26.90
C VAL A 27 -9.06 47.70 27.38
N PHE A 28 -9.02 48.88 26.76
CA PHE A 28 -9.98 49.95 27.00
C PHE A 28 -11.09 49.90 25.94
N VAL A 29 -12.35 49.85 26.39
CA VAL A 29 -13.52 49.96 25.50
C VAL A 29 -14.21 51.28 25.81
N LYS A 30 -14.24 52.19 24.84
CA LYS A 30 -15.00 53.45 24.96
C LYS A 30 -16.44 53.20 24.50
N LYS A 31 -17.41 53.39 25.39
CA LYS A 31 -18.84 53.51 25.02
C LYS A 31 -19.20 54.99 24.89
N ASP A 32 -20.19 55.30 24.05
CA ASP A 32 -20.66 56.67 23.72
C ASP A 32 -21.25 57.50 24.89
N THR A 33 -21.01 57.10 26.14
CA THR A 33 -21.41 57.87 27.34
C THR A 33 -20.23 58.40 28.16
N GLY A 34 -19.00 58.34 27.63
CA GLY A 34 -17.84 59.04 28.22
C GLY A 34 -17.24 58.42 29.49
N VAL A 35 -17.62 57.20 29.89
CA VAL A 35 -17.02 56.49 31.04
C VAL A 35 -16.19 55.31 30.56
N GLU A 36 -14.88 55.33 30.84
CA GLU A 36 -13.95 54.22 30.59
C GLU A 36 -14.07 53.16 31.69
N THR A 37 -14.15 51.89 31.32
CA THR A 37 -14.08 50.75 32.26
C THR A 37 -12.94 49.82 31.85
N ALA A 38 -12.04 49.51 32.78
CA ALA A 38 -10.90 48.63 32.56
C ALA A 38 -11.29 47.17 32.84
N LEU A 39 -11.00 46.26 31.89
CA LEU A 39 -11.06 44.82 32.09
C LEU A 39 -9.62 44.29 32.20
N ASN A 40 -9.26 43.77 33.38
CA ASN A 40 -7.97 43.13 33.61
C ASN A 40 -8.06 41.63 33.29
N ALA A 41 -7.24 41.14 32.35
CA ALA A 41 -7.01 39.72 32.13
C ALA A 41 -5.51 39.43 32.26
N CYS A 42 -5.12 38.53 33.17
CA CYS A 42 -3.75 38.03 33.29
C CYS A 42 -3.65 36.66 32.62
N VAL A 43 -2.73 36.48 31.66
CA VAL A 43 -2.43 35.20 31.02
C VAL A 43 -1.05 34.72 31.51
N ARG A 44 -0.94 33.44 31.90
CA ARG A 44 0.34 32.79 32.23
C ARG A 44 0.85 32.04 30.98
N LEU A 45 2.07 32.36 30.53
CA LEU A 45 2.76 31.69 29.44
C LEU A 45 3.83 30.76 30.04
N GLU A 46 3.84 29.47 29.68
CA GLU A 46 4.97 28.56 29.94
C GLU A 46 5.61 28.18 28.59
N MET A 47 6.93 28.33 28.49
CA MET A 47 7.73 28.02 27.31
C MET A 47 8.41 26.66 27.50
N THR A 48 8.17 25.71 26.58
CA THR A 48 9.04 24.53 26.40
C THR A 48 9.74 24.61 25.05
N HIS A 49 11.04 24.35 25.08
CA HIS A 49 11.96 24.55 23.96
C HIS A 49 11.93 23.30 23.04
N SER A 50 10.98 23.21 22.12
CA SER A 50 11.15 22.47 20.85
C SER A 50 9.90 22.60 19.96
N GLN A 51 10.13 23.00 18.71
CA GLN A 51 9.20 23.08 17.57
C GLN A 51 8.02 24.08 17.71
N GLY A 52 8.13 25.17 16.96
CA GLY A 52 7.18 26.27 16.94
C GLY A 52 5.83 25.89 16.33
N LEU A 53 4.82 25.80 17.19
CA LEU A 53 3.40 25.85 16.83
C LEU A 53 2.67 26.59 17.97
N LEU A 54 2.25 27.83 17.72
CA LEU A 54 1.44 28.60 18.66
C LEU A 54 -0.03 28.20 18.47
N GLN A 55 -0.51 27.19 19.20
CA GLN A 55 -1.93 26.86 19.26
C GLN A 55 -2.64 27.77 20.28
N ILE A 56 -3.51 28.66 19.80
CA ILE A 56 -4.48 29.37 20.65
C ILE A 56 -5.71 28.46 20.83
N LEU A 57 -5.76 27.73 21.94
CA LEU A 57 -6.96 27.00 22.38
C LEU A 57 -7.98 28.00 22.94
N CYS A 58 -9.07 28.25 22.21
CA CYS A 58 -10.23 28.94 22.76
C CYS A 58 -11.01 28.01 23.71
N LEU A 59 -10.89 28.22 25.02
CA LEU A 59 -11.80 27.64 26.01
C LEU A 59 -13.15 28.38 25.94
N GLY A 60 -14.23 27.62 25.68
CA GLY A 60 -15.60 28.13 25.58
C GLY A 60 -16.16 28.62 26.93
N PHE A 61 -16.88 29.74 26.89
CA PHE A 61 -17.67 30.24 28.03
C PHE A 61 -19.06 29.58 28.07
N ARG A 62 -19.41 28.97 29.21
CA ARG A 62 -20.76 28.46 29.48
C ARG A 62 -21.71 29.58 29.95
N ARG A 63 -22.92 29.52 29.39
CA ARG A 63 -24.24 30.05 29.83
C ARG A 63 -24.42 31.58 29.88
N THR A 64 -25.23 32.09 28.94
CA THR A 64 -26.53 32.75 29.22
C THR A 64 -27.45 32.65 27.99
N ARG A 65 -28.76 32.49 28.24
CA ARG A 65 -29.84 32.20 27.28
C ARG A 65 -30.01 33.30 26.21
N SER A 66 -30.36 32.86 25.00
CA SER A 66 -30.89 33.66 23.87
C SER A 66 -29.95 34.69 23.25
N ARG A 67 -29.09 34.23 22.35
CA ARG A 67 -28.67 35.02 21.18
C ARG A 67 -28.66 34.11 19.96
N ARG A 68 -29.42 34.48 18.92
CA ARG A 68 -29.25 33.92 17.58
C ARG A 68 -27.81 34.20 17.16
N CYS A 69 -26.94 33.20 17.21
CA CYS A 69 -25.67 33.25 16.51
C CYS A 69 -26.00 33.23 15.01
N PHE A 70 -25.98 34.39 14.37
CA PHE A 70 -25.77 34.42 12.93
C PHE A 70 -24.34 33.88 12.71
N ALA A 71 -24.24 32.59 12.39
CA ALA A 71 -23.02 32.04 11.83
C ALA A 71 -22.83 32.72 10.46
N LEU A 72 -22.02 33.78 10.42
CA LEU A 72 -21.51 34.29 9.16
C LEU A 72 -20.68 33.16 8.55
N LEU A 73 -21.14 32.59 7.44
CA LEU A 73 -20.37 31.62 6.66
C LEU A 73 -19.05 32.29 6.26
N ARG A 74 -17.96 31.82 6.87
CA ARG A 74 -16.61 32.33 6.64
C ARG A 74 -15.92 31.51 5.55
N TYR A 75 -15.35 32.20 4.56
CA TYR A 75 -14.53 31.62 3.50
C TYR A 75 -13.11 31.29 4.01
N VAL A 76 -12.38 30.45 3.28
CA VAL A 76 -10.95 30.24 3.56
C VAL A 76 -10.19 31.50 3.15
N LYS A 77 -9.35 32.01 4.05
CA LYS A 77 -8.44 33.12 3.75
C LYS A 77 -7.01 32.71 3.97
N GLN A 78 -6.17 33.04 3.00
CA GLN A 78 -4.73 32.91 3.11
C GLN A 78 -4.09 34.29 3.06
N ILE A 79 -3.10 34.52 3.91
CA ILE A 79 -2.32 35.75 3.92
C ILE A 79 -0.98 35.44 3.27
N ILE A 80 -0.66 36.26 2.27
CA ILE A 80 0.66 36.35 1.66
C ILE A 80 1.31 37.60 2.26
N VAL A 81 2.46 37.43 2.89
CA VAL A 81 3.30 38.54 3.32
C VAL A 81 4.53 38.55 2.43
N CYS A 82 4.64 39.58 1.60
CA CYS A 82 5.84 39.84 0.80
C CYS A 82 6.57 41.02 1.43
N LEU A 83 7.76 40.79 1.99
CA LEU A 83 8.58 41.82 2.63
C LEU A 83 10.06 41.62 2.32
N PHE A 84 10.84 42.67 2.53
CA PHE A 84 12.30 42.63 2.41
C PHE A 84 12.86 42.90 3.81
N ASP A 85 13.69 42.00 4.34
CA ASP A 85 14.10 42.02 5.75
C ASP A 85 14.90 43.29 6.09
N PHE A 86 14.57 44.01 7.17
CA PHE A 86 15.23 45.28 7.53
C PHE A 86 16.59 45.02 8.21
N SER A 87 17.68 45.43 7.55
CA SER A 87 18.94 45.79 8.22
C SER A 87 19.16 47.27 7.99
N ASP A 88 19.32 48.05 9.07
CA ASP A 88 19.41 49.51 9.06
C ASP A 88 20.22 50.09 7.88
N VAL A 89 19.61 50.93 7.03
CA VAL A 89 20.18 52.06 6.24
C VAL A 89 19.17 52.53 5.17
N LEU A 90 18.94 53.85 5.09
CA LEU A 90 18.12 54.55 4.08
C LEU A 90 18.82 54.61 2.71
N VAL A 91 18.25 53.99 1.66
CA VAL A 91 18.52 54.32 0.24
C VAL A 91 17.25 54.16 -0.62
N TYR A 92 16.99 55.13 -1.51
CA TYR A 92 15.84 55.22 -2.41
C TYR A 92 15.91 54.28 -3.64
N SER A 93 14.76 53.62 -3.95
CA SER A 93 14.23 53.11 -5.24
C SER A 93 15.10 52.15 -6.10
N LEU A 94 14.68 50.97 -6.58
CA LEU A 94 13.42 50.55 -7.22
C LEU A 94 13.19 49.04 -6.97
N GLN A 95 11.96 48.66 -6.59
CA GLN A 95 11.56 47.27 -6.39
C GLN A 95 11.27 46.63 -7.74
N SER A 96 12.05 45.62 -8.12
CA SER A 96 11.92 44.93 -9.40
C SER A 96 11.98 43.43 -9.19
N GLY A 97 11.49 42.70 -10.19
CA GLY A 97 11.43 41.25 -10.14
C GLY A 97 10.00 40.76 -10.08
N THR A 98 9.89 39.44 -10.09
CA THR A 98 8.60 38.77 -10.21
C THR A 98 8.56 37.59 -9.27
N LEU A 99 7.37 37.24 -8.81
CA LEU A 99 7.10 35.99 -8.12
C LEU A 99 6.07 35.18 -8.90
N THR A 100 5.93 33.91 -8.57
CA THR A 100 4.78 33.12 -9.01
C THR A 100 4.09 32.50 -7.82
N LEU A 101 2.79 32.26 -7.95
CA LEU A 101 1.99 31.51 -6.99
C LEU A 101 1.47 30.26 -7.68
N SER A 102 1.53 29.13 -6.99
CA SER A 102 1.04 27.85 -7.50
C SER A 102 -0.06 27.30 -6.61
N TYR A 103 -1.10 26.76 -7.25
CA TYR A 103 -2.21 26.08 -6.59
C TYR A 103 -2.56 24.79 -7.32
N ARG A 104 -2.50 23.65 -6.60
CA ARG A 104 -2.82 22.31 -7.12
C ARG A 104 -2.15 22.02 -8.49
N GLY A 105 -0.86 22.35 -8.59
CA GLY A 105 -0.04 22.05 -9.77
C GLY A 105 -0.11 23.07 -10.92
N GLN A 106 -1.00 24.08 -10.86
CA GLN A 106 -0.97 25.20 -11.81
C GLN A 106 -0.30 26.42 -11.20
N THR A 107 0.51 27.11 -12.01
CA THR A 107 1.29 28.28 -11.61
C THR A 107 0.79 29.51 -12.34
N THR A 108 0.64 30.63 -11.63
CA THR A 108 0.19 31.89 -12.23
C THR A 108 1.18 32.38 -13.29
N ALA A 109 0.70 33.21 -14.21
CA ALA A 109 1.60 34.13 -14.90
C ALA A 109 2.41 34.93 -13.86
N ARG A 110 3.61 35.36 -14.25
CA ARG A 110 4.51 36.09 -13.34
C ARG A 110 3.82 37.31 -12.75
N ILE A 111 3.81 37.39 -11.43
CA ILE A 111 3.28 38.52 -10.67
C ILE A 111 4.43 39.49 -10.45
N ASP A 112 4.29 40.69 -10.99
CA ASP A 112 5.27 41.76 -10.79
C ASP A 112 5.11 42.33 -9.38
N VAL A 113 6.21 42.73 -8.75
CA VAL A 113 6.18 43.37 -7.44
C VAL A 113 5.36 44.66 -7.41
N LEU A 114 5.19 45.32 -8.56
CA LEU A 114 4.38 46.53 -8.76
C LEU A 114 2.93 46.23 -9.16
N ASP A 115 2.55 44.96 -9.35
CA ASP A 115 1.17 44.62 -9.70
C ASP A 115 0.21 45.10 -8.61
N ASN A 116 -0.86 45.75 -9.03
CA ASN A 116 -1.96 46.09 -8.13
C ASN A 116 -2.87 44.88 -7.87
N ALA A 117 -3.77 45.02 -6.89
CA ALA A 117 -4.66 43.94 -6.47
C ALA A 117 -5.52 43.36 -7.61
N ASP A 118 -5.95 44.20 -8.57
CA ASP A 118 -6.74 43.75 -9.73
C ASP A 118 -5.90 42.91 -10.71
N THR A 119 -4.65 43.31 -10.97
CA THR A 119 -3.73 42.52 -11.78
C THR A 119 -3.41 41.17 -11.13
N VAL A 120 -3.16 41.15 -9.81
CA VAL A 120 -2.93 39.90 -9.06
C VAL A 120 -4.19 39.02 -9.06
N TYR A 121 -5.37 39.62 -8.85
CA TYR A 121 -6.67 38.95 -8.96
C TYR A 121 -6.82 38.28 -10.32
N LYS A 122 -6.56 38.97 -11.42
CA LYS A 122 -6.66 38.40 -12.77
C LYS A 122 -5.70 37.23 -12.97
N LYS A 123 -4.46 37.35 -12.48
CA LYS A 123 -3.44 36.29 -12.60
C LYS A 123 -3.80 35.04 -11.81
N LEU A 124 -4.40 35.18 -10.62
CA LEU A 124 -4.87 34.06 -9.82
C LEU A 124 -6.14 33.41 -10.38
N ASN A 125 -7.12 34.22 -10.83
CA ASN A 125 -8.37 33.71 -11.41
C ASN A 125 -8.19 33.14 -12.84
N ALA A 126 -7.01 33.31 -13.44
CA ALA A 126 -6.63 32.61 -14.66
C ALA A 126 -6.25 31.13 -14.43
N LEU A 127 -6.05 30.70 -13.17
CA LEU A 127 -5.78 29.31 -12.85
C LEU A 127 -7.08 28.51 -12.88
N HIS A 128 -7.19 27.51 -13.75
CA HIS A 128 -8.35 26.62 -13.80
C HIS A 128 -8.54 25.81 -12.51
N THR A 129 -7.48 25.59 -11.73
CA THR A 129 -7.56 24.95 -10.41
C THR A 129 -8.16 25.85 -9.32
N LEU A 130 -8.27 27.16 -9.58
CA LEU A 130 -8.93 28.15 -8.73
C LEU A 130 -10.18 28.68 -9.45
N GLN A 131 -11.38 28.28 -8.99
CA GLN A 131 -12.61 28.74 -9.64
C GLN A 131 -12.77 30.26 -9.53
N THR A 132 -12.71 30.78 -8.30
CA THR A 132 -12.65 32.23 -8.07
C THR A 132 -12.03 32.56 -6.71
N VAL A 133 -11.21 33.60 -6.66
CA VAL A 133 -10.65 34.19 -5.45
C VAL A 133 -10.79 35.71 -5.46
N ASN A 134 -10.95 36.31 -4.28
CA ASN A 134 -10.79 37.74 -4.10
C ASN A 134 -9.38 38.05 -3.58
N VAL A 135 -8.82 39.17 -4.03
CA VAL A 135 -7.50 39.66 -3.58
C VAL A 135 -7.67 41.03 -2.94
N LEU A 136 -7.18 41.16 -1.72
CA LEU A 136 -7.27 42.39 -0.92
C LEU A 136 -5.87 42.74 -0.39
N PHE A 137 -5.42 43.96 -0.65
CA PHE A 137 -4.15 44.46 -0.10
C PHE A 137 -4.39 45.16 1.24
N GLY A 138 -3.45 45.03 2.17
CA GLY A 138 -3.56 45.55 3.53
C GLY A 138 -3.25 47.04 3.63
N GLY A 139 -4.10 47.79 4.35
CA GLY A 139 -3.87 49.21 4.61
C GLY A 139 -4.10 50.07 3.38
N THR A 140 -3.12 50.90 3.01
CA THR A 140 -3.14 51.81 1.84
C THR A 140 -2.19 51.38 0.72
N THR A 141 -1.68 50.15 0.76
CA THR A 141 -0.73 49.64 -0.24
C THR A 141 -1.43 49.41 -1.58
N THR A 142 -0.74 49.73 -2.68
CA THR A 142 -1.28 49.59 -4.04
C THR A 142 -0.48 48.59 -4.89
N THR A 143 0.62 48.05 -4.38
CA THR A 143 1.54 47.13 -5.08
C THR A 143 1.70 45.82 -4.31
N MET A 144 1.98 44.72 -5.02
CA MET A 144 2.07 43.37 -4.46
C MET A 144 3.12 43.26 -3.35
N CYS A 145 4.28 43.90 -3.53
CA CYS A 145 5.35 43.94 -2.53
C CYS A 145 5.74 45.40 -2.26
N THR A 146 6.11 45.70 -1.01
CA THR A 146 6.64 47.00 -0.57
C THR A 146 7.84 46.79 0.34
N ALA A 147 8.57 47.87 0.67
CA ALA A 147 9.76 47.79 1.52
C ALA A 147 9.38 47.39 2.95
N ASP A 148 8.29 47.97 3.46
CA ASP A 148 7.73 47.70 4.78
C ASP A 148 6.90 46.41 4.83
N GLY A 149 6.78 45.72 3.69
CA GLY A 149 5.95 44.56 3.50
C GLY A 149 4.49 44.88 3.18
N ASN A 150 3.90 44.08 2.31
CA ASN A 150 2.46 44.11 2.05
C ASN A 150 1.81 42.82 2.55
N MET A 151 0.71 42.97 3.29
CA MET A 151 -0.17 41.86 3.63
C MET A 151 -1.25 41.73 2.56
N VAL A 152 -1.14 40.71 1.72
CA VAL A 152 -2.09 40.39 0.67
C VAL A 152 -2.98 39.25 1.15
N THR A 153 -4.27 39.52 1.30
CA THR A 153 -5.27 38.51 1.65
C THR A 153 -5.87 37.93 0.38
N VAL A 154 -5.76 36.62 0.22
CA VAL A 154 -6.45 35.85 -0.82
C VAL A 154 -7.62 35.11 -0.16
N GLU A 155 -8.83 35.49 -0.51
CA GLU A 155 -10.06 34.87 -0.04
C GLU A 155 -10.63 33.94 -1.11
N PHE A 156 -10.79 32.66 -0.77
CA PHE A 156 -11.34 31.65 -1.68
C PHE A 156 -12.86 31.72 -1.66
N THR A 157 -13.47 32.24 -2.71
CA THR A 157 -14.91 32.50 -2.76
C THR A 157 -15.73 31.36 -3.36
N GLN A 158 -15.07 30.39 -4.02
CA GLN A 158 -15.75 29.26 -4.67
C GLN A 158 -15.19 27.90 -4.24
N ASN A 159 -13.89 27.78 -4.02
CA ASN A 159 -13.30 26.57 -3.46
C ASN A 159 -13.65 26.51 -1.96
N PHE A 160 -14.45 25.53 -1.55
CA PHE A 160 -14.90 25.37 -0.15
C PHE A 160 -14.17 24.23 0.56
N GLY A 161 -14.40 24.10 1.86
CA GLY A 161 -13.77 23.07 2.69
C GLY A 161 -12.31 23.34 3.06
N PRO A 162 -11.58 22.31 3.52
CA PRO A 162 -10.19 22.43 3.90
C PRO A 162 -9.30 22.53 2.66
N LEU A 163 -8.85 23.76 2.36
CA LEU A 163 -7.95 24.00 1.21
C LEU A 163 -6.46 23.99 1.61
N PRO A 164 -5.57 23.50 0.71
CA PRO A 164 -4.12 23.62 0.87
C PRO A 164 -3.66 25.07 0.68
N LEU A 165 -2.44 25.37 1.15
CA LEU A 165 -1.82 26.67 0.97
C LEU A 165 -1.40 26.90 -0.50
N LEU A 166 -1.42 28.16 -0.94
CA LEU A 166 -0.69 28.60 -2.12
C LEU A 166 0.81 28.39 -1.89
N VAL A 167 1.50 27.93 -2.93
CA VAL A 167 2.96 27.78 -2.93
C VAL A 167 3.57 28.93 -3.69
N GLY A 168 4.34 29.77 -3.01
CA GLY A 168 4.99 30.93 -3.61
C GLY A 168 6.44 30.64 -3.99
N ASP A 169 6.85 31.05 -5.19
CA ASP A 169 8.25 31.02 -5.63
C ASP A 169 8.83 32.44 -5.66
N PRO A 170 9.71 32.79 -4.70
CA PRO A 170 10.37 34.10 -4.62
C PRO A 170 11.68 34.18 -5.41
N SER A 171 12.08 33.13 -6.16
CA SER A 171 13.43 33.03 -6.78
C SER A 171 13.84 34.19 -7.69
N ARG A 172 12.87 34.93 -8.25
CA ARG A 172 13.10 36.07 -9.14
C ARG A 172 12.73 37.42 -8.50
N LEU A 173 12.54 37.46 -7.19
CA LEU A 173 12.47 38.71 -6.45
C LEU A 173 13.87 39.28 -6.28
N VAL A 174 14.03 40.57 -6.56
CA VAL A 174 15.33 41.24 -6.45
C VAL A 174 15.18 42.40 -5.47
N HIS A 175 16.13 42.50 -4.56
CA HIS A 175 16.27 43.63 -3.66
C HIS A 175 17.60 44.35 -3.93
N ALA A 176 17.58 45.68 -3.98
CA ALA A 176 18.74 46.48 -4.36
C ALA A 176 19.77 46.66 -3.21
N GLY A 177 19.40 46.37 -1.97
CA GLY A 177 20.26 46.46 -0.78
C GLY A 177 21.21 45.27 -0.62
N ILE A 178 22.48 45.57 -0.35
CA ILE A 178 23.54 44.57 -0.08
C ILE A 178 23.22 43.85 1.24
N GLY A 179 23.11 42.51 1.19
CA GLY A 179 22.86 41.67 2.38
C GLY A 179 21.37 41.41 2.70
N MET A 180 20.45 41.93 1.88
CA MET A 180 19.01 41.79 2.09
C MET A 180 18.48 40.62 1.24
N THR A 181 17.64 39.77 1.83
CA THR A 181 16.97 38.69 1.09
C THR A 181 15.46 38.94 1.00
N PRO A 182 14.84 38.80 -0.18
CA PRO A 182 13.40 38.90 -0.31
C PRO A 182 12.73 37.72 0.41
N LYS A 183 11.72 38.02 1.22
CA LYS A 183 10.97 37.02 1.97
C LYS A 183 9.51 37.00 1.52
N LEU A 184 9.09 35.84 1.03
CA LEU A 184 7.70 35.53 0.72
C LEU A 184 7.20 34.49 1.72
N ALA A 185 6.24 34.87 2.56
CA ALA A 185 5.60 34.00 3.52
C ALA A 185 4.12 33.84 3.17
N ILE A 186 3.61 32.61 3.21
CA ILE A 186 2.19 32.31 2.96
C ILE A 186 1.68 31.52 4.16
N SER A 187 0.56 31.97 4.74
CA SER A 187 -0.04 31.34 5.91
C SER A 187 -1.57 31.33 5.82
N LYS A 188 -2.19 30.44 6.58
CA LYS A 188 -3.65 30.34 6.66
C LYS A 188 -4.16 31.31 7.71
N ALA A 189 -5.01 32.25 7.30
CA ALA A 189 -5.57 33.28 8.18
C ALA A 189 -6.93 32.87 8.74
N GLU A 190 -7.74 32.18 7.93
CA GLU A 190 -9.06 31.71 8.31
C GLU A 190 -9.32 30.32 7.73
N ILE A 191 -9.79 29.40 8.57
CA ILE A 191 -10.29 28.10 8.14
C ILE A 191 -11.73 28.29 7.71
N GLY A 192 -12.04 27.96 6.45
CA GLY A 192 -13.37 28.07 5.90
C GLY A 192 -14.35 27.14 6.62
N SER A 193 -15.58 27.62 6.78
CA SER A 193 -16.68 26.91 7.44
C SER A 193 -17.72 26.38 6.45
N LYS A 194 -17.58 26.73 5.16
CA LYS A 194 -18.44 26.22 4.10
C LYS A 194 -18.13 24.77 3.80
N GLU A 195 -19.17 23.95 3.73
CA GLU A 195 -19.08 22.55 3.29
C GLU A 195 -18.71 22.46 1.81
N ASN A 196 -18.12 21.34 1.40
CA ASN A 196 -17.74 21.06 0.02
C ASN A 196 -18.25 19.67 -0.36
N GLU A 197 -19.58 19.58 -0.44
CA GLU A 197 -20.31 18.34 -0.69
C GLU A 197 -20.77 18.28 -2.14
N ALA A 198 -20.80 17.07 -2.72
CA ALA A 198 -21.28 16.86 -4.08
C ALA A 198 -22.72 17.39 -4.21
N CYS A 199 -22.95 18.25 -5.20
CA CYS A 199 -24.25 18.87 -5.47
C CYS A 199 -24.92 19.51 -4.25
N SER A 200 -24.11 20.01 -3.31
CA SER A 200 -24.60 20.60 -2.04
C SER A 200 -25.51 19.66 -1.23
N ASN A 201 -25.42 18.33 -1.44
CA ASN A 201 -26.36 17.33 -0.93
C ASN A 201 -27.84 17.59 -1.31
N ARG A 202 -28.06 18.30 -2.42
CA ARG A 202 -29.37 18.81 -2.87
C ARG A 202 -29.64 18.51 -4.34
N GLY A 203 -28.87 17.58 -4.90
CA GLY A 203 -29.06 17.06 -6.24
C GLY A 203 -28.24 15.80 -6.46
N ARG A 204 -28.42 15.21 -7.63
CA ARG A 204 -27.65 14.07 -8.12
C ARG A 204 -26.60 14.56 -9.12
N CYS A 205 -25.35 14.17 -8.91
CA CYS A 205 -24.27 14.50 -9.83
C CYS A 205 -24.38 13.62 -11.07
N ASP A 206 -24.40 14.21 -12.26
CA ASP A 206 -24.06 13.47 -13.47
C ASP A 206 -22.53 13.46 -13.60
N LEU A 207 -21.94 12.28 -13.40
CA LEU A 207 -20.49 12.09 -13.46
C LEU A 207 -19.90 12.33 -14.85
N THR A 208 -20.73 12.31 -15.90
CA THR A 208 -20.29 12.54 -17.28
C THR A 208 -20.13 14.03 -17.57
N SER A 209 -21.12 14.83 -17.21
CA SER A 209 -21.10 16.28 -17.43
C SER A 209 -20.48 17.07 -16.27
N GLY A 210 -20.42 16.49 -15.07
CA GLY A 210 -20.05 17.18 -13.83
C GLY A 210 -21.11 18.16 -13.32
N VAL A 211 -22.32 18.13 -13.89
CA VAL A 211 -23.44 19.02 -13.54
C VAL A 211 -24.46 18.29 -12.68
N CYS A 212 -24.98 18.98 -11.66
CA CYS A 212 -25.96 18.41 -10.76
C CYS A 212 -27.39 18.58 -11.29
N THR A 213 -28.15 17.48 -11.25
CA THR A 213 -29.61 17.50 -11.37
C THR A 213 -30.20 17.81 -9.99
N CYS A 214 -30.75 19.00 -9.81
CA CYS A 214 -31.22 19.47 -8.52
C CYS A 214 -32.55 18.84 -8.11
N TYR A 215 -32.69 18.55 -6.81
CA TYR A 215 -33.97 18.14 -6.24
C TYR A 215 -34.94 19.32 -6.19
N VAL A 216 -36.23 19.01 -6.08
CA VAL A 216 -37.31 20.02 -6.03
C VAL A 216 -37.04 21.05 -4.94
N GLY A 217 -37.18 22.34 -5.29
CA GLY A 217 -36.92 23.47 -4.39
C GLY A 217 -35.48 23.97 -4.40
N TYR A 218 -34.59 23.33 -5.16
CA TYR A 218 -33.20 23.76 -5.33
C TYR A 218 -32.88 24.03 -6.80
N THR A 219 -31.97 24.97 -7.00
CA THR A 219 -31.44 25.33 -8.30
C THR A 219 -29.94 25.57 -8.20
N THR A 220 -29.29 25.65 -9.35
CA THR A 220 -27.88 26.00 -9.47
C THR A 220 -27.59 27.36 -8.82
N SER A 221 -26.43 27.47 -8.16
CA SER A 221 -26.08 28.67 -7.41
C SER A 221 -24.92 29.46 -8.03
N ASN A 222 -24.66 30.63 -7.48
CA ASN A 222 -23.44 31.40 -7.71
C ASN A 222 -22.34 31.11 -6.67
N GLY A 223 -22.46 30.04 -5.86
CA GLY A 223 -21.56 29.70 -4.75
C GLY A 223 -21.75 30.51 -3.46
N ALA A 224 -22.58 31.56 -3.50
CA ALA A 224 -22.94 32.37 -2.34
C ALA A 224 -24.35 32.06 -1.78
N GLY A 225 -25.03 31.06 -2.36
CA GLY A 225 -26.39 30.64 -1.96
C GLY A 225 -27.52 31.34 -2.73
N SER A 226 -27.19 32.25 -3.66
CA SER A 226 -28.15 32.83 -4.61
C SER A 226 -28.13 32.06 -5.93
N PRO A 227 -29.20 32.11 -6.74
CA PRO A 227 -29.22 31.50 -8.06
C PRO A 227 -28.05 31.96 -8.95
N GLY A 228 -27.53 31.05 -9.77
CA GLY A 228 -26.42 31.28 -10.71
C GLY A 228 -26.11 30.02 -11.52
N ASP A 229 -25.04 30.00 -12.31
CA ASP A 229 -24.83 28.96 -13.34
C ASP A 229 -23.76 27.90 -12.99
N ARG A 230 -23.48 27.67 -11.70
CA ARG A 230 -22.43 26.74 -11.25
C ARG A 230 -22.76 25.26 -11.44
N GLY A 231 -24.03 24.91 -11.55
CA GLY A 231 -24.52 23.53 -11.63
C GLY A 231 -24.44 22.75 -10.33
N ASP A 232 -24.51 23.40 -9.14
CA ASP A 232 -24.17 22.79 -7.84
C ASP A 232 -25.34 22.62 -6.85
N CYS A 233 -26.56 22.97 -7.24
CA CYS A 233 -27.77 22.91 -6.40
C CYS A 233 -27.65 23.66 -5.06
N GLY A 234 -26.79 24.68 -4.99
CA GLY A 234 -26.51 25.43 -3.76
C GLY A 234 -27.51 26.54 -3.44
N ALA A 235 -28.49 26.82 -4.32
CA ALA A 235 -29.46 27.90 -4.17
C ALA A 235 -30.88 27.36 -4.04
N THR A 236 -31.74 28.08 -3.33
CA THR A 236 -33.17 27.78 -3.28
C THR A 236 -33.87 28.31 -4.52
N ASP A 237 -34.74 27.51 -5.11
CA ASP A 237 -35.60 27.95 -6.20
C ASP A 237 -36.69 28.89 -5.67
N SER A 238 -36.67 30.14 -6.12
CA SER A 238 -37.64 31.18 -5.74
C SER A 238 -39.08 30.90 -6.18
N THR A 239 -39.29 29.95 -7.10
CA THR A 239 -40.62 29.53 -7.55
C THR A 239 -41.30 28.56 -6.58
N VAL A 240 -40.55 27.97 -5.66
CA VAL A 240 -41.07 27.03 -4.66
C VAL A 240 -41.31 27.77 -3.34
N VAL A 241 -42.54 27.67 -2.83
CA VAL A 241 -43.00 28.42 -1.64
C VAL A 241 -42.22 28.04 -0.37
N ALA A 242 -41.89 26.75 -0.21
CA ALA A 242 -41.05 26.24 0.88
C ALA A 242 -40.57 24.82 0.57
N ILE A 243 -39.35 24.49 1.01
CA ILE A 243 -38.92 23.10 1.15
C ILE A 243 -39.60 22.54 2.40
N ILE A 244 -40.38 21.47 2.25
CA ILE A 244 -41.21 20.91 3.33
C ILE A 244 -40.91 19.44 3.64
N ALA A 245 -40.06 18.78 2.84
CA ALA A 245 -39.70 17.38 3.00
C ALA A 245 -38.30 17.10 2.44
N CYS A 246 -37.73 15.97 2.82
CA CYS A 246 -36.51 15.44 2.20
C CYS A 246 -36.81 14.92 0.78
N PRO A 247 -35.80 14.85 -0.10
CA PRO A 247 -35.95 14.34 -1.47
C PRO A 247 -36.37 12.86 -1.53
N GLY A 248 -36.94 12.48 -2.68
CA GLY A 248 -37.48 11.14 -2.98
C GLY A 248 -39.00 11.03 -2.78
N GLU A 249 -39.64 10.08 -3.48
CA GLU A 249 -41.07 9.75 -3.24
C GLU A 249 -41.28 9.22 -1.81
N THR A 250 -40.39 8.31 -1.41
CA THR A 250 -40.15 7.99 -0.01
C THR A 250 -38.96 8.83 0.45
N ALA A 251 -39.09 9.51 1.60
CA ALA A 251 -38.03 10.36 2.12
C ALA A 251 -36.68 9.62 2.16
N CYS A 252 -35.65 10.23 1.58
CA CYS A 252 -34.30 9.67 1.50
C CYS A 252 -34.26 8.29 0.83
N SER A 253 -35.15 8.08 -0.15
CA SER A 253 -35.30 6.83 -0.89
C SER A 253 -35.51 5.59 -0.01
N GLY A 254 -35.94 5.77 1.25
CA GLY A 254 -36.02 4.69 2.24
C GLY A 254 -34.68 4.18 2.77
N HIS A 255 -33.56 4.80 2.37
CA HIS A 255 -32.18 4.39 2.71
C HIS A 255 -31.46 5.41 3.58
N GLY A 256 -32.19 6.19 4.37
CA GLY A 256 -31.60 7.19 5.25
C GLY A 256 -32.58 7.83 6.22
N TYR A 257 -32.02 8.65 7.10
CA TYR A 257 -32.76 9.47 8.04
C TYR A 257 -32.89 10.91 7.53
N CYS A 258 -34.10 11.47 7.58
CA CYS A 258 -34.39 12.85 7.20
C CYS A 258 -34.24 13.81 8.39
N SER A 259 -33.42 14.85 8.25
CA SER A 259 -33.10 15.81 9.34
C SER A 259 -34.24 16.76 9.73
N GLY A 260 -35.28 16.86 8.90
CA GLY A 260 -36.40 17.79 9.07
C GLY A 260 -36.03 19.25 8.86
N ALA A 261 -36.94 20.16 9.22
CA ALA A 261 -36.74 21.59 9.04
C ALA A 261 -35.57 22.12 9.90
N PRO A 262 -34.80 23.11 9.42
CA PRO A 262 -34.95 23.81 8.13
C PRO A 262 -34.14 23.17 6.99
N GLN A 263 -33.40 22.09 7.24
CA GLN A 263 -32.36 21.62 6.31
C GLN A 263 -32.86 20.58 5.31
N PHE A 264 -33.82 19.74 5.74
CA PHE A 264 -34.37 18.61 4.98
C PHE A 264 -33.29 17.78 4.27
N ARG A 265 -32.23 17.46 5.02
CA ARG A 265 -31.08 16.69 4.55
C ARG A 265 -31.30 15.21 4.85
N CYS A 266 -30.90 14.36 3.90
CA CYS A 266 -30.80 12.94 4.10
C CYS A 266 -29.44 12.54 4.66
N TYR A 267 -29.45 11.67 5.67
CA TYR A 267 -28.28 10.99 6.20
C TYR A 267 -28.40 9.52 5.84
N CYS A 268 -27.59 9.08 4.88
CA CYS A 268 -27.71 7.74 4.33
C CYS A 268 -27.22 6.66 5.30
N VAL A 269 -27.86 5.49 5.23
CA VAL A 269 -27.35 4.30 5.89
C VAL A 269 -26.11 3.78 5.15
N ALA A 270 -25.29 2.96 5.82
CA ALA A 270 -24.11 2.35 5.20
C ALA A 270 -24.50 1.59 3.92
N GLY A 271 -23.69 1.74 2.87
CA GLY A 271 -23.98 1.18 1.55
C GLY A 271 -24.68 2.14 0.58
N PHE A 272 -25.13 3.31 1.05
CA PHE A 272 -25.83 4.32 0.24
C PHE A 272 -25.21 5.70 0.38
N THR A 273 -25.28 6.49 -0.69
CA THR A 273 -24.72 7.85 -0.81
C THR A 273 -25.63 8.71 -1.68
N SER A 274 -25.18 9.90 -2.07
CA SER A 274 -25.92 11.00 -2.71
C SER A 274 -26.91 11.72 -1.78
N GLY A 275 -27.42 12.88 -2.21
CA GLY A 275 -28.27 13.74 -1.36
C GLY A 275 -29.66 13.17 -1.04
N ASP A 276 -30.10 12.10 -1.70
CA ASP A 276 -31.38 11.42 -1.47
C ASP A 276 -31.22 9.93 -1.11
N CYS A 277 -29.98 9.47 -0.89
CA CYS A 277 -29.64 8.09 -0.57
C CYS A 277 -30.09 7.04 -1.60
N SER A 278 -30.27 7.43 -2.87
CA SER A 278 -30.65 6.51 -3.95
C SER A 278 -29.46 5.79 -4.60
N VAL A 279 -28.24 6.27 -4.37
CA VAL A 279 -27.01 5.75 -5.00
C VAL A 279 -26.34 4.75 -4.06
N ARG A 280 -25.90 3.60 -4.57
CA ARG A 280 -25.14 2.64 -3.76
C ARG A 280 -23.65 2.99 -3.76
N THR A 281 -23.00 2.81 -2.62
CA THR A 281 -21.54 2.92 -2.52
C THR A 281 -20.89 1.63 -3.01
N CYS A 282 -19.90 1.74 -3.89
CA CYS A 282 -19.07 0.61 -4.28
C CYS A 282 -17.99 0.31 -3.23
N PRO A 283 -17.51 -0.94 -3.17
CA PRO A 283 -16.43 -1.33 -2.27
C PRO A 283 -15.12 -0.61 -2.63
N GLU A 284 -14.33 -0.37 -1.60
CA GLU A 284 -13.02 0.25 -1.71
C GLU A 284 -11.93 -0.78 -1.41
N GLY A 285 -10.80 -0.64 -2.10
CA GLY A 285 -9.58 -1.39 -1.84
C GLY A 285 -8.38 -0.47 -1.94
N ILE A 286 -7.22 -0.96 -1.50
CA ILE A 286 -5.94 -0.27 -1.73
C ILE A 286 -5.81 0.02 -3.23
N ALA A 287 -5.51 1.26 -3.62
CA ALA A 287 -5.43 1.66 -5.02
C ALA A 287 -4.29 0.95 -5.76
N TRP A 288 -4.53 0.53 -7.01
CA TRP A 288 -3.45 0.11 -7.92
C TRP A 288 -2.60 1.29 -8.37
N PHE A 289 -3.28 2.40 -8.62
CA PHE A 289 -2.67 3.63 -9.11
C PHE A 289 -3.23 4.79 -8.29
N ASP A 290 -2.35 5.53 -7.63
CA ASP A 290 -2.68 6.81 -7.02
C ASP A 290 -1.48 7.76 -7.08
N THR A 291 -1.75 9.04 -6.82
CA THR A 291 -0.69 10.05 -6.73
C THR A 291 -0.02 9.93 -5.37
N PRO A 292 1.32 9.78 -5.30
CA PRO A 292 2.04 9.77 -4.04
C PRO A 292 1.77 11.03 -3.22
N THR A 293 1.57 10.87 -1.92
CA THR A 293 1.25 11.97 -1.00
C THR A 293 2.42 12.39 -0.11
N ALA A 294 3.42 11.53 0.03
CA ALA A 294 4.69 11.78 0.70
C ALA A 294 5.72 10.72 0.28
N ASP A 295 6.97 10.87 0.70
CA ASP A 295 7.99 9.84 0.58
C ASP A 295 7.49 8.52 1.17
N ASN A 296 7.55 7.45 0.38
CA ASN A 296 7.02 6.13 0.75
C ASN A 296 5.54 6.16 1.16
N ARG A 297 4.70 7.03 0.59
CA ARG A 297 3.25 7.06 0.87
C ARG A 297 2.42 7.18 -0.40
N ALA A 298 1.91 6.05 -0.84
CA ALA A 298 1.01 5.87 -1.98
C ALA A 298 0.00 4.73 -1.65
N HIS A 299 -0.81 4.33 -2.63
CA HIS A 299 -1.80 3.26 -2.58
C HIS A 299 -2.87 3.44 -1.50
N SER A 300 -3.46 4.63 -1.43
CA SER A 300 -4.59 4.92 -0.53
C SER A 300 -5.82 4.06 -0.86
N MET A 301 -6.74 3.90 0.08
CA MET A 301 -8.05 3.27 -0.19
C MET A 301 -8.78 4.08 -1.27
N ALA A 302 -9.32 3.37 -2.27
CA ALA A 302 -10.05 3.95 -3.37
C ALA A 302 -11.19 3.04 -3.81
N VAL A 303 -12.29 3.66 -4.25
CA VAL A 303 -13.42 2.97 -4.88
C VAL A 303 -12.91 2.16 -6.06
N CYS A 304 -13.26 0.87 -6.07
CA CYS A 304 -12.81 -0.07 -7.09
C CYS A 304 -11.28 -0.06 -7.32
N SER A 305 -10.51 0.18 -6.25
CA SER A 305 -9.04 0.21 -6.25
C SER A 305 -8.42 1.11 -7.34
N SER A 306 -9.12 2.18 -7.73
CA SER A 306 -8.73 3.10 -8.81
C SER A 306 -8.52 2.44 -10.19
N ILE A 307 -9.05 1.24 -10.38
CA ILE A 307 -8.91 0.49 -11.65
C ILE A 307 -10.25 0.06 -12.23
N GLY A 308 -11.22 -0.28 -11.37
CA GLY A 308 -12.57 -0.67 -11.77
C GLY A 308 -13.51 0.52 -11.91
N VAL A 309 -14.65 0.27 -12.56
CA VAL A 309 -15.75 1.23 -12.68
C VAL A 309 -16.87 0.84 -11.72
N CYS A 310 -17.29 1.77 -10.88
CA CYS A 310 -18.41 1.55 -9.96
C CYS A 310 -19.75 1.58 -10.71
N ASP A 311 -20.51 0.49 -10.63
CA ASP A 311 -21.94 0.49 -10.97
C ASP A 311 -22.75 0.91 -9.74
N GLU A 312 -23.14 2.18 -9.72
CA GLU A 312 -23.91 2.81 -8.66
C GLU A 312 -25.33 2.24 -8.46
N SER A 313 -25.87 1.53 -9.46
CA SER A 313 -27.22 0.95 -9.38
C SER A 313 -27.26 -0.29 -8.50
N ILE A 314 -26.15 -1.05 -8.48
CA ILE A 314 -26.01 -2.29 -7.70
C ILE A 314 -24.94 -2.19 -6.60
N GLY A 315 -24.08 -1.16 -6.62
CA GLY A 315 -23.02 -0.95 -5.63
C GLY A 315 -21.86 -1.94 -5.79
N ALA A 316 -21.55 -2.32 -7.03
CA ALA A 316 -20.51 -3.29 -7.33
C ALA A 316 -19.50 -2.73 -8.35
N CYS A 317 -18.25 -3.15 -8.23
CA CYS A 317 -17.21 -2.76 -9.17
C CYS A 317 -17.17 -3.69 -10.38
N THR A 318 -17.14 -3.09 -11.57
CA THR A 318 -16.81 -3.80 -12.82
C THR A 318 -15.30 -3.74 -13.00
N CYS A 319 -14.64 -4.90 -12.94
CA CYS A 319 -13.18 -4.99 -13.00
C CYS A 319 -12.71 -5.23 -14.44
N PRO A 320 -11.77 -4.43 -14.97
CA PRO A 320 -11.13 -4.76 -16.23
C PRO A 320 -10.23 -5.98 -16.06
N SER A 321 -10.19 -6.87 -17.05
CA SER A 321 -9.22 -7.98 -17.04
C SER A 321 -7.78 -7.42 -17.05
N PRO A 322 -6.84 -7.97 -16.26
CA PRO A 322 -6.94 -9.18 -15.43
C PRO A 322 -7.24 -8.92 -13.94
N PHE A 323 -7.89 -7.82 -13.58
CA PHE A 323 -8.20 -7.48 -12.18
C PHE A 323 -9.49 -8.16 -11.70
N GLU A 324 -9.49 -8.58 -10.44
CA GLU A 324 -10.62 -9.25 -9.77
C GLU A 324 -10.74 -8.83 -8.30
N GLY A 325 -11.74 -9.39 -7.60
CA GLY A 325 -12.11 -9.01 -6.25
C GLY A 325 -13.29 -8.04 -6.22
N ALA A 326 -13.87 -7.83 -5.04
CA ALA A 326 -15.07 -7.01 -4.91
C ALA A 326 -14.81 -5.55 -5.30
N ALA A 327 -13.61 -5.06 -5.02
CA ALA A 327 -13.12 -3.73 -5.36
C ALA A 327 -12.06 -3.75 -6.48
N CYS A 328 -11.96 -4.84 -7.26
CA CYS A 328 -10.89 -5.00 -8.26
C CYS A 328 -9.49 -4.91 -7.65
N GLU A 329 -9.36 -5.31 -6.38
CA GLU A 329 -8.18 -5.08 -5.56
C GLU A 329 -7.06 -6.10 -5.78
N ARG A 330 -7.32 -7.18 -6.53
CA ARG A 330 -6.36 -8.26 -6.83
C ARG A 330 -6.15 -8.42 -8.33
N LEU A 331 -4.96 -8.87 -8.71
CA LEU A 331 -4.72 -9.44 -10.03
C LEU A 331 -5.16 -10.89 -9.99
N SER A 332 -5.96 -11.29 -10.97
CA SER A 332 -6.34 -12.68 -11.18
C SER A 332 -5.08 -13.52 -11.33
N CYS A 333 -5.10 -14.73 -10.77
CA CYS A 333 -4.05 -15.69 -11.08
C CYS A 333 -3.95 -15.96 -12.59
N PRO A 334 -2.78 -16.37 -13.10
CA PRO A 334 -2.61 -16.73 -14.50
C PRO A 334 -3.75 -17.63 -15.00
N LEU A 335 -4.52 -17.11 -15.95
CA LEU A 335 -5.59 -17.82 -16.63
C LEU A 335 -5.01 -18.36 -17.93
N GLY A 336 -4.48 -19.58 -17.90
CA GLY A 336 -4.08 -20.29 -19.11
C GLY A 336 -5.33 -20.64 -19.91
N LEU A 337 -6.23 -21.42 -19.29
CA LEU A 337 -7.57 -21.79 -19.73
C LEU A 337 -8.27 -22.26 -18.44
N GLU A 338 -9.42 -21.72 -18.07
CA GLU A 338 -10.17 -22.14 -16.86
C GLU A 338 -10.11 -23.66 -16.65
N PRO A 339 -9.77 -24.15 -15.44
CA PRO A 339 -9.75 -23.44 -14.15
C PRO A 339 -8.40 -22.77 -13.79
N VAL A 340 -8.42 -21.95 -12.73
CA VAL A 340 -7.23 -21.29 -12.12
C VAL A 340 -6.02 -22.22 -12.04
N CYS A 341 -4.84 -21.74 -12.44
CA CYS A 341 -3.60 -22.53 -12.52
C CYS A 341 -3.74 -23.81 -13.35
N THR A 342 -4.56 -23.74 -14.41
CA THR A 342 -4.90 -24.86 -15.31
C THR A 342 -5.46 -26.08 -14.57
N GLY A 343 -5.91 -25.92 -13.32
CA GLY A 343 -6.35 -27.02 -12.45
C GLY A 343 -5.23 -27.91 -11.89
N HIS A 344 -3.98 -27.50 -12.06
CA HIS A 344 -2.78 -28.24 -11.64
C HIS A 344 -1.93 -27.44 -10.65
N GLY A 345 -2.58 -26.58 -9.86
CA GLY A 345 -1.91 -25.78 -8.86
C GLY A 345 -2.87 -24.99 -8.00
N ARG A 346 -2.30 -24.29 -7.04
CA ARG A 346 -3.00 -23.39 -6.12
C ARG A 346 -2.65 -21.96 -6.46
N CYS A 347 -3.65 -21.10 -6.52
CA CYS A 347 -3.48 -19.66 -6.63
C CYS A 347 -3.20 -19.07 -5.25
N LEU A 348 -2.05 -18.42 -5.12
CA LEU A 348 -1.56 -17.87 -3.86
C LEU A 348 -1.12 -16.41 -4.06
N THR A 349 -1.28 -15.58 -3.04
CA THR A 349 -0.74 -14.21 -3.05
C THR A 349 0.80 -14.23 -2.94
N MET A 350 1.46 -13.10 -3.22
CA MET A 350 2.92 -13.00 -3.00
C MET A 350 3.31 -13.30 -1.55
N ALA A 351 2.47 -12.90 -0.58
CA ALA A 351 2.66 -13.20 0.83
C ALA A 351 2.67 -14.71 1.12
N GLU A 352 1.72 -15.43 0.52
CA GLU A 352 1.59 -16.88 0.67
C GLU A 352 2.68 -17.64 -0.10
N LEU A 353 3.02 -17.18 -1.31
CA LEU A 353 4.09 -17.77 -2.12
C LEU A 353 5.45 -17.67 -1.44
N ALA A 354 5.70 -16.61 -0.67
CA ALA A 354 6.93 -16.50 0.12
C ALA A 354 7.05 -17.62 1.17
N LEU A 355 5.94 -18.06 1.78
CA LEU A 355 5.93 -19.19 2.71
C LEU A 355 6.18 -20.53 2.00
N GLU A 356 5.87 -20.59 0.71
CA GLU A 356 6.14 -21.76 -0.14
C GLU A 356 7.50 -21.71 -0.83
N ALA A 357 8.31 -20.67 -0.59
CA ALA A 357 9.62 -20.52 -1.20
C ALA A 357 10.56 -21.67 -0.80
N ARG A 358 11.35 -22.13 -1.77
CA ARG A 358 12.39 -23.15 -1.61
C ARG A 358 13.71 -22.65 -2.17
N ASN A 359 14.84 -23.11 -1.63
CA ASN A 359 16.16 -22.85 -2.22
C ASN A 359 16.41 -23.73 -3.45
N SER A 360 17.57 -23.58 -4.11
CA SER A 360 17.98 -24.40 -5.26
C SER A 360 18.06 -25.89 -4.96
N LEU A 361 18.23 -26.24 -3.68
CA LEU A 361 18.28 -27.62 -3.18
C LEU A 361 16.92 -28.15 -2.74
N GLY A 362 15.84 -27.37 -2.88
CA GLY A 362 14.46 -27.76 -2.55
C GLY A 362 14.08 -27.62 -1.08
N ASP A 363 14.93 -27.07 -0.22
CA ASP A 363 14.60 -26.86 1.19
C ASP A 363 13.70 -25.63 1.38
N PRO A 364 12.70 -25.70 2.30
CA PRO A 364 11.92 -24.55 2.73
C PRO A 364 12.78 -23.37 3.14
N LEU A 365 12.48 -22.21 2.58
CA LEU A 365 13.02 -20.93 3.02
C LEU A 365 12.04 -20.31 4.02
N SER A 366 12.55 -19.92 5.19
CA SER A 366 11.76 -19.17 6.20
C SER A 366 11.76 -17.68 5.87
N ILE A 367 11.24 -17.33 4.69
CA ILE A 367 11.11 -15.94 4.25
C ILE A 367 9.64 -15.53 4.22
N THR A 368 9.39 -14.24 4.39
CA THR A 368 8.05 -13.66 4.35
C THR A 368 8.04 -12.48 3.37
N TYR A 369 6.87 -12.20 2.80
CA TYR A 369 6.66 -11.06 1.91
C TYR A 369 5.50 -10.22 2.46
N GLY A 370 5.74 -8.92 2.65
CA GLY A 370 4.73 -8.01 3.22
C GLY A 370 4.32 -8.31 4.67
N SER A 371 5.11 -9.07 5.44
CA SER A 371 4.77 -9.45 6.82
C SER A 371 4.80 -8.30 7.81
N THR A 372 5.32 -7.13 7.42
CA THR A 372 5.23 -5.90 8.21
C THR A 372 3.91 -5.21 7.85
N PRO A 373 2.87 -5.28 8.70
CA PRO A 373 1.59 -4.68 8.36
C PRO A 373 1.73 -3.16 8.23
N ASN A 374 1.17 -2.60 7.14
CA ASN A 374 1.27 -1.18 6.79
C ASN A 374 2.67 -0.70 6.37
N GLU A 375 3.58 -1.60 5.99
CA GLU A 375 4.81 -1.17 5.30
C GLU A 375 4.47 -0.72 3.87
N PRO A 376 4.62 0.57 3.55
CA PRO A 376 4.18 1.12 2.26
C PRO A 376 4.89 0.50 1.06
N GLN A 377 6.05 -0.12 1.29
CA GLN A 377 6.84 -0.78 0.24
C GLN A 377 6.26 -2.12 -0.23
N THR A 378 5.23 -2.67 0.42
CA THR A 378 4.69 -4.01 0.11
C THR A 378 3.18 -4.02 -0.13
N TRP A 379 2.65 -2.93 -0.70
CA TRP A 379 1.21 -2.76 -0.98
C TRP A 379 0.62 -3.90 -1.83
N ASP A 380 1.45 -4.58 -2.61
CA ASP A 380 1.16 -5.63 -3.56
C ASP A 380 1.12 -7.05 -2.95
N PHE A 381 1.50 -7.22 -1.68
CA PHE A 381 1.65 -8.53 -1.03
C PHE A 381 0.42 -9.44 -1.11
N ASN A 382 -0.78 -8.85 -0.97
CA ASN A 382 -2.07 -9.53 -1.08
C ASN A 382 -2.84 -9.19 -2.37
N LYS A 383 -2.18 -8.50 -3.31
CA LYS A 383 -2.79 -8.08 -4.57
C LYS A 383 -2.30 -8.88 -5.75
N ILE A 384 -1.00 -9.13 -5.82
CA ILE A 384 -0.40 -9.93 -6.88
C ILE A 384 -0.49 -11.39 -6.48
N GLN A 385 -0.98 -12.20 -7.40
CA GLN A 385 -1.16 -13.63 -7.20
C GLN A 385 -0.39 -14.41 -8.27
N GLY A 386 0.00 -15.64 -7.92
CA GLY A 386 0.67 -16.56 -8.82
C GLY A 386 0.30 -18.00 -8.49
N CYS A 387 0.67 -18.91 -9.40
CA CYS A 387 0.40 -20.32 -9.25
C CYS A 387 1.57 -21.05 -8.61
N ILE A 388 1.29 -21.84 -7.58
CA ILE A 388 2.18 -22.92 -7.14
C ILE A 388 1.67 -24.25 -7.68
N CYS A 389 2.51 -24.93 -8.44
CA CYS A 389 2.09 -26.12 -9.16
C CYS A 389 2.09 -27.38 -8.31
N ASP A 390 1.17 -28.27 -8.62
CA ASP A 390 1.12 -29.61 -8.08
C ASP A 390 2.30 -30.45 -8.58
N LYS A 391 2.61 -31.55 -7.89
CA LYS A 391 3.71 -32.45 -8.28
C LYS A 391 3.50 -32.95 -9.71
N GLY A 392 4.54 -32.80 -10.53
CA GLY A 392 4.52 -33.20 -11.94
C GLY A 392 4.04 -32.12 -12.89
N PHE A 393 3.78 -30.91 -12.40
CA PHE A 393 3.47 -29.73 -13.20
C PHE A 393 4.39 -28.56 -12.86
N GLU A 394 4.62 -27.69 -13.83
CA GLU A 394 5.51 -26.55 -13.76
C GLU A 394 5.07 -25.45 -14.76
N GLY A 395 5.83 -24.36 -14.78
CA GLY A 395 5.49 -23.15 -15.52
C GLY A 395 4.67 -22.17 -14.68
N HIS A 396 4.43 -20.97 -15.23
CA HIS A 396 3.81 -19.87 -14.50
C HIS A 396 2.32 -20.08 -14.18
N ASP A 397 1.66 -20.94 -14.95
CA ASP A 397 0.23 -21.25 -14.94
C ASP A 397 -0.03 -22.74 -14.72
N CYS A 398 1.03 -23.51 -14.41
CA CYS A 398 1.00 -24.95 -14.19
C CYS A 398 0.48 -25.78 -15.36
N ALA A 399 0.53 -25.24 -16.59
CA ALA A 399 0.09 -25.94 -17.78
C ALA A 399 1.10 -26.97 -18.31
N ARG A 400 2.38 -26.86 -17.93
CA ARG A 400 3.45 -27.76 -18.39
C ARG A 400 3.62 -28.91 -17.42
N ARG A 401 3.76 -30.13 -17.92
CA ARG A 401 4.14 -31.29 -17.12
C ARG A 401 5.65 -31.35 -16.95
N SER A 402 6.12 -31.63 -15.74
CA SER A 402 7.54 -31.87 -15.48
C SER A 402 7.97 -33.24 -16.02
N CYS A 403 9.04 -33.28 -16.81
CA CYS A 403 9.61 -34.55 -17.26
C CYS A 403 10.50 -35.20 -16.19
N PRO A 404 10.67 -36.54 -16.27
CA PRO A 404 11.64 -37.27 -15.49
C PRO A 404 13.03 -36.65 -15.62
N ARG A 405 13.73 -36.65 -14.50
CA ARG A 405 15.14 -36.27 -14.43
C ARG A 405 15.98 -37.47 -14.04
N GLY A 406 17.22 -37.46 -14.47
CA GLY A 406 18.17 -38.54 -14.25
C GLY A 406 19.60 -38.12 -14.53
N ASP A 407 20.49 -39.09 -14.34
CA ASP A 407 21.93 -39.00 -14.59
C ASP A 407 22.21 -39.24 -16.07
N ASP A 408 23.23 -38.58 -16.63
CA ASP A 408 23.66 -38.89 -18.00
C ASP A 408 24.54 -40.16 -17.97
N PRO A 409 24.16 -41.26 -18.65
CA PRO A 409 24.96 -42.49 -18.60
C PRO A 409 26.34 -42.36 -19.28
N ARG A 410 26.64 -41.23 -19.96
CA ARG A 410 27.94 -40.98 -20.57
C ARG A 410 28.92 -40.25 -19.65
N THR A 411 28.46 -39.68 -18.55
CA THR A 411 29.35 -39.14 -17.52
C THR A 411 29.86 -40.29 -16.64
N THR A 412 31.16 -40.29 -16.36
CA THR A 412 31.83 -41.40 -15.66
C THR A 412 32.53 -40.90 -14.41
N GLY A 413 32.71 -41.78 -13.42
CA GLY A 413 33.41 -41.43 -12.17
C GLY A 413 32.55 -40.64 -11.18
N GLN A 414 31.23 -40.64 -11.38
CA GLN A 414 30.28 -39.98 -10.49
C GLN A 414 29.92 -40.85 -9.29
N THR A 415 29.39 -40.19 -8.28
CA THR A 415 29.04 -40.77 -7.00
C THR A 415 27.66 -40.32 -6.58
N ARG A 416 26.92 -41.23 -5.94
CA ARG A 416 25.64 -40.89 -5.32
C ARG A 416 25.86 -40.23 -3.98
N GLU A 417 24.90 -39.40 -3.60
CA GLU A 417 24.85 -38.87 -2.24
C GLU A 417 24.73 -40.03 -1.24
N VAL A 418 25.61 -40.03 -0.25
CA VAL A 418 25.53 -40.91 0.92
C VAL A 418 25.56 -40.06 2.17
N GLN A 419 24.49 -40.11 2.95
CA GLN A 419 24.41 -39.44 4.23
C GLN A 419 24.55 -40.45 5.37
N ILE A 420 25.33 -40.06 6.38
CA ILE A 420 25.64 -40.91 7.53
C ILE A 420 24.90 -40.43 8.76
N ILE A 421 24.07 -41.30 9.34
CA ILE A 421 23.42 -41.06 10.63
C ILE A 421 24.12 -41.87 11.71
N ARG A 422 24.43 -41.20 12.82
CA ARG A 422 24.88 -41.84 14.06
C ARG A 422 23.95 -41.42 15.18
N CYS A 423 23.36 -42.40 15.86
CA CYS A 423 22.46 -42.15 16.97
C CYS A 423 22.64 -43.14 18.12
N VAL A 424 22.49 -42.62 19.34
CA VAL A 424 22.58 -43.37 20.59
C VAL A 424 21.35 -43.08 21.43
N TYR A 425 20.80 -44.12 22.05
CA TYR A 425 19.63 -44.00 22.91
C TYR A 425 19.86 -44.53 24.34
N THR A 426 19.08 -44.04 25.30
CA THR A 426 19.07 -44.49 26.71
C THR A 426 17.88 -45.38 27.04
N ALA A 427 16.74 -45.15 26.39
CA ALA A 427 15.60 -46.08 26.30
C ALA A 427 14.99 -46.00 24.89
N LEU A 428 14.18 -46.99 24.51
CA LEU A 428 13.55 -47.02 23.19
C LEU A 428 12.84 -45.71 22.90
N ALA A 429 13.12 -45.14 21.74
CA ALA A 429 12.70 -43.80 21.39
C ALA A 429 12.31 -43.73 19.92
N THR A 430 11.38 -42.84 19.62
CA THR A 430 10.93 -42.57 18.26
C THR A 430 11.46 -41.23 17.79
N PHE A 431 11.64 -41.11 16.48
CA PHE A 431 12.03 -39.86 15.82
C PHE A 431 11.45 -39.82 14.41
N THR A 432 11.49 -38.66 13.77
CA THR A 432 11.21 -38.52 12.35
C THR A 432 12.37 -37.82 11.68
N LEU A 433 12.56 -38.13 10.40
CA LEU A 433 13.49 -37.44 9.53
C LEU A 433 12.70 -36.62 8.51
N SER A 434 13.23 -35.49 8.09
CA SER A 434 12.66 -34.66 7.04
C SER A 434 13.68 -34.35 5.96
N PHE A 435 13.17 -34.24 4.73
CA PHE A 435 13.94 -33.90 3.55
C PHE A 435 13.10 -32.97 2.67
N ARG A 436 13.64 -31.80 2.32
CA ARG A 436 12.93 -30.80 1.48
C ARG A 436 11.52 -30.47 1.99
N GLY A 437 11.39 -30.34 3.31
CA GLY A 437 10.13 -30.00 3.99
C GLY A 437 9.10 -31.13 4.10
N LYS A 438 9.39 -32.35 3.63
CA LYS A 438 8.53 -33.53 3.86
C LYS A 438 9.08 -34.40 4.98
N VAL A 439 8.21 -34.84 5.86
CA VAL A 439 8.55 -35.62 7.07
C VAL A 439 8.26 -37.09 6.81
N SER A 440 9.15 -37.97 7.27
CA SER A 440 8.99 -39.42 7.24
C SER A 440 7.86 -39.89 8.15
N PRO A 441 7.34 -41.12 7.94
CA PRO A 441 6.67 -41.86 9.00
C PRO A 441 7.53 -41.91 10.28
N VAL A 442 6.89 -42.18 11.41
CA VAL A 442 7.59 -42.31 12.71
C VAL A 442 8.56 -43.49 12.65
N LEU A 443 9.85 -43.19 12.90
CA LEU A 443 10.93 -44.15 12.96
C LEU A 443 11.22 -44.51 14.43
N SER A 444 11.81 -45.69 14.65
CA SER A 444 12.16 -46.17 15.99
C SER A 444 13.67 -46.40 16.12
N SER A 445 14.21 -46.18 17.32
CA SER A 445 15.61 -46.48 17.65
C SER A 445 15.98 -47.95 17.45
N SER A 446 15.00 -48.87 17.51
CA SER A 446 15.21 -50.32 17.30
C SER A 446 14.77 -50.82 15.92
N MET A 447 14.41 -49.91 15.00
CA MET A 447 13.98 -50.25 13.64
C MET A 447 15.11 -50.97 12.88
N VAL A 448 14.76 -51.98 12.08
CA VAL A 448 15.72 -52.67 11.20
C VAL A 448 15.91 -51.91 9.89
N ALA A 449 17.01 -52.18 9.17
CA ALA A 449 17.39 -51.41 7.99
C ALA A 449 16.33 -51.43 6.87
N ALA A 450 15.71 -52.59 6.63
CA ALA A 450 14.68 -52.74 5.59
C ALA A 450 13.43 -51.88 5.85
N ASP A 451 12.98 -51.81 7.12
CA ASP A 451 11.82 -51.01 7.50
C ASP A 451 12.14 -49.51 7.43
N MET A 452 13.37 -49.12 7.78
CA MET A 452 13.83 -47.74 7.61
C MET A 452 13.88 -47.35 6.14
N GLN A 453 14.40 -48.23 5.28
CA GLN A 453 14.44 -48.03 3.83
C GLN A 453 13.03 -47.82 3.27
N ALA A 454 12.09 -48.71 3.60
CA ALA A 454 10.70 -48.59 3.16
C ALA A 454 10.05 -47.28 3.67
N SER A 455 10.31 -46.90 4.93
CA SER A 455 9.77 -45.67 5.53
C SER A 455 10.30 -44.42 4.82
N LEU A 456 11.61 -44.36 4.55
CA LEU A 456 12.21 -43.22 3.85
C LEU A 456 11.79 -43.17 2.37
N ALA A 457 11.68 -44.32 1.71
CA ALA A 457 11.22 -44.40 0.32
C ALA A 457 9.77 -43.91 0.14
N SER A 458 8.95 -43.98 1.18
CA SER A 458 7.59 -43.42 1.14
C SER A 458 7.55 -41.88 1.11
N VAL A 459 8.66 -41.20 1.43
CA VAL A 459 8.75 -39.75 1.38
C VAL A 459 8.97 -39.30 -0.06
N SER A 460 7.97 -38.65 -0.64
CA SER A 460 7.95 -38.28 -2.07
C SER A 460 9.11 -37.41 -2.57
N THR A 461 9.83 -36.70 -1.69
CA THR A 461 11.01 -35.89 -2.01
C THR A 461 12.32 -36.67 -1.94
N ILE A 462 12.32 -37.82 -1.25
CA ILE A 462 13.47 -38.73 -1.14
C ILE A 462 13.46 -39.73 -2.32
N GLY A 463 12.31 -40.36 -2.58
CA GLY A 463 12.21 -41.43 -3.57
C GLY A 463 12.99 -42.68 -3.15
N ASP A 464 13.51 -43.44 -4.10
CA ASP A 464 14.23 -44.67 -3.79
C ASP A 464 15.54 -44.37 -3.04
N VAL A 465 15.81 -45.18 -2.02
CA VAL A 465 17.02 -45.13 -1.19
C VAL A 465 17.49 -46.54 -0.86
N GLN A 466 18.79 -46.68 -0.58
CA GLN A 466 19.36 -47.88 0.02
C GLN A 466 19.85 -47.56 1.42
N VAL A 467 19.47 -48.38 2.40
CA VAL A 467 19.87 -48.21 3.80
C VAL A 467 20.73 -49.38 4.25
N SER A 468 21.91 -49.10 4.78
CA SER A 468 22.81 -50.13 5.32
C SER A 468 23.28 -49.78 6.73
N TYR A 469 23.42 -50.80 7.58
CA TYR A 469 23.82 -50.68 8.99
C TYR A 469 25.16 -51.38 9.19
N SER A 470 26.13 -50.69 9.80
CA SER A 470 27.45 -51.27 10.09
C SER A 470 27.40 -52.43 11.09
N ALA A 471 26.37 -52.49 11.94
CA ALA A 471 26.12 -53.58 12.88
C ALA A 471 25.31 -54.75 12.28
N GLY A 472 24.94 -54.67 10.99
CA GLY A 472 24.16 -55.67 10.26
C GLY A 472 22.70 -55.26 10.02
N PRO A 473 22.05 -55.77 8.97
CA PRO A 473 20.73 -55.28 8.52
C PRO A 473 19.58 -55.53 9.51
N ASN A 474 19.75 -56.51 10.41
CA ASN A 474 18.78 -56.88 11.45
C ASN A 474 19.07 -56.21 12.80
N SER A 475 20.09 -55.35 12.90
CA SER A 475 20.32 -54.56 14.12
C SER A 475 19.31 -53.42 14.23
N GLY A 476 19.18 -52.84 15.43
CA GLY A 476 18.44 -51.59 15.60
C GLY A 476 19.15 -50.41 14.95
N ALA A 477 18.38 -49.41 14.51
CA ALA A 477 18.87 -48.19 13.90
C ALA A 477 19.88 -47.44 14.79
N CYS A 478 19.46 -47.12 16.02
CA CYS A 478 20.31 -46.51 17.03
C CYS A 478 20.80 -47.57 18.02
N MET A 479 21.91 -47.31 18.70
CA MET A 479 22.46 -48.25 19.68
C MET A 479 22.28 -47.75 21.11
N LEU A 480 22.20 -48.66 22.08
CA LEU A 480 22.29 -48.31 23.49
C LEU A 480 23.65 -47.68 23.77
N SER A 481 23.71 -46.71 24.71
CA SER A 481 24.94 -46.02 25.09
C SER A 481 26.10 -46.93 25.55
N THR A 482 25.79 -48.19 25.87
CA THR A 482 26.73 -49.22 26.32
C THR A 482 27.27 -50.11 25.20
N GLN A 483 26.85 -49.90 23.94
CA GLN A 483 27.20 -50.72 22.78
C GLN A 483 28.02 -49.94 21.74
N PRO A 484 28.83 -50.62 20.89
CA PRO A 484 29.51 -49.96 19.78
C PRO A 484 28.50 -49.29 18.84
N ALA A 485 28.83 -48.09 18.35
CA ALA A 485 27.91 -47.29 17.54
C ALA A 485 27.58 -47.99 16.21
N ASN A 486 26.28 -48.11 15.90
CA ASN A 486 25.80 -48.47 14.57
C ASN A 486 25.89 -47.23 13.68
N ILE A 487 26.47 -47.39 12.50
CA ILE A 487 26.52 -46.36 11.47
C ILE A 487 25.44 -46.69 10.47
N ILE A 488 24.47 -45.78 10.34
CA ILE A 488 23.41 -45.86 9.34
C ILE A 488 23.90 -45.11 8.10
N SER A 489 24.04 -45.82 6.98
CA SER A 489 24.37 -45.26 5.68
C SER A 489 23.10 -45.18 4.83
N ILE A 490 22.74 -43.98 4.39
CA ILE A 490 21.60 -43.74 3.49
C ILE A 490 22.16 -43.30 2.15
N THR A 491 22.04 -44.16 1.14
CA THR A 491 22.40 -43.84 -0.25
C THR A 491 21.15 -43.42 -1.00
N PHE A 492 21.17 -42.22 -1.58
CA PHE A 492 20.06 -41.73 -2.38
C PHE A 492 20.12 -42.29 -3.80
N VAL A 493 19.01 -42.92 -4.23
CA VAL A 493 18.90 -43.53 -5.56
C VAL A 493 18.12 -42.64 -6.51
N SER A 494 16.95 -42.14 -6.12
CA SER A 494 16.18 -41.26 -7.02
C SER A 494 16.57 -39.78 -6.92
N ALA A 495 16.95 -39.30 -5.73
CA ALA A 495 17.43 -37.93 -5.56
C ALA A 495 18.92 -37.87 -5.93
N LEU A 496 19.26 -37.06 -6.95
CA LEU A 496 20.60 -36.96 -7.51
C LEU A 496 21.21 -35.56 -7.24
N GLY A 497 22.54 -35.47 -7.40
CA GLY A 497 23.34 -34.27 -7.11
C GLY A 497 23.79 -34.15 -5.65
N ASP A 498 24.39 -33.00 -5.31
CA ASP A 498 24.79 -32.64 -3.95
C ASP A 498 23.53 -32.28 -3.15
N LEU A 499 23.09 -33.18 -2.26
CA LEU A 499 21.80 -33.06 -1.58
C LEU A 499 21.96 -32.37 -0.21
N PRO A 500 20.94 -31.63 0.25
CA PRO A 500 20.96 -31.09 1.60
C PRO A 500 20.89 -32.22 2.64
N PRO A 501 21.45 -32.02 3.85
CA PRO A 501 21.36 -33.03 4.90
C PRO A 501 19.91 -33.32 5.27
N LEU A 502 19.60 -34.59 5.53
CA LEU A 502 18.40 -34.99 6.25
C LEU A 502 18.33 -34.19 7.56
N GLN A 503 17.14 -33.76 7.93
CA GLN A 503 16.90 -33.07 9.18
C GLN A 503 16.16 -34.00 10.14
N VAL A 504 16.53 -33.96 11.41
CA VAL A 504 15.81 -34.69 12.46
C VAL A 504 14.86 -33.73 13.16
N ASN A 505 13.67 -34.21 13.51
CA ASN A 505 12.66 -33.39 14.19
C ASN A 505 13.24 -32.70 15.44
N ALA A 506 12.99 -31.39 15.56
CA ALA A 506 13.35 -30.58 16.71
C ALA A 506 12.69 -31.07 18.02
N ASP A 507 11.52 -31.70 17.95
CA ASP A 507 10.77 -32.27 19.08
C ASP A 507 11.22 -33.69 19.45
N ARG A 508 12.33 -34.18 18.89
CA ARG A 508 12.89 -35.48 19.31
C ARG A 508 13.13 -35.47 20.81
N ASN A 509 12.92 -36.62 21.46
CA ASN A 509 13.20 -36.75 22.88
C ASN A 509 14.72 -36.76 23.13
N THR A 510 15.31 -35.59 23.37
CA THR A 510 16.77 -35.40 23.56
C THR A 510 17.32 -36.09 24.81
N VAL A 511 16.44 -36.43 25.78
CA VAL A 511 16.82 -37.23 26.94
C VAL A 511 16.98 -38.70 26.56
N LEU A 512 16.07 -39.21 25.73
CA LEU A 512 16.11 -40.60 25.27
C LEU A 512 17.06 -40.83 24.09
N LEU A 513 17.29 -39.81 23.27
CA LEU A 513 18.21 -39.81 22.12
C LEU A 513 19.25 -38.67 22.28
N PRO A 514 20.19 -38.80 23.23
CA PRO A 514 21.16 -37.74 23.54
C PRO A 514 22.17 -37.48 22.43
N VAL A 515 22.47 -38.50 21.61
CA VAL A 515 23.38 -38.36 20.46
C VAL A 515 22.61 -38.68 19.20
N PHE A 516 22.59 -37.74 18.27
CA PHE A 516 22.03 -37.93 16.94
C PHE A 516 22.66 -36.91 15.99
N THR A 517 23.53 -37.39 15.12
CA THR A 517 24.27 -36.59 14.14
C THR A 517 24.02 -37.10 12.73
N ILE A 518 23.93 -36.18 11.77
CA ILE A 518 23.76 -36.47 10.35
C ILE A 518 24.90 -35.79 9.62
N ASN A 519 25.73 -36.55 8.91
CA ASN A 519 26.84 -36.02 8.11
C ASN A 519 26.54 -36.18 6.62
N SER A 520 26.67 -35.10 5.86
CA SER A 520 26.55 -35.06 4.39
C SER A 520 27.69 -34.27 3.75
N ASP A 521 28.78 -34.03 4.49
CA ASP A 521 29.86 -33.13 4.08
C ASP A 521 30.91 -33.80 3.17
N GLY A 522 30.77 -35.09 2.88
CA GLY A 522 31.77 -35.90 2.16
C GLY A 522 32.86 -36.47 3.05
N ILE A 523 32.73 -36.34 4.39
CA ILE A 523 33.70 -36.82 5.38
C ILE A 523 33.02 -37.90 6.24
N SER A 524 33.81 -38.67 6.99
CA SER A 524 33.33 -39.67 7.97
C SER A 524 32.43 -40.76 7.38
N GLY A 525 32.66 -41.11 6.11
CA GLY A 525 31.89 -42.11 5.36
C GLY A 525 30.70 -41.54 4.58
N SER A 526 30.39 -40.25 4.74
CA SER A 526 29.44 -39.57 3.84
C SER A 526 30.10 -39.29 2.49
N VAL A 527 29.28 -39.13 1.45
CA VAL A 527 29.71 -38.87 0.07
C VAL A 527 28.80 -37.79 -0.49
N ARG A 528 29.38 -36.73 -1.05
CA ARG A 528 28.60 -35.74 -1.80
C ARG A 528 28.26 -36.29 -3.17
N GLY A 529 26.99 -36.21 -3.53
CA GLY A 529 26.51 -36.64 -4.82
C GLY A 529 27.06 -35.77 -5.95
N THR A 530 27.50 -36.41 -7.03
CA THR A 530 28.00 -35.77 -8.26
C THR A 530 27.24 -36.23 -9.50
N ASN A 531 26.34 -37.21 -9.38
CA ASN A 531 25.40 -37.59 -10.44
C ASN A 531 24.54 -36.38 -10.86
N GLU A 532 24.33 -36.19 -12.16
CA GLU A 532 23.47 -35.12 -12.64
C GLU A 532 22.01 -35.40 -12.26
N ASN A 533 21.24 -34.32 -12.12
CA ASN A 533 19.80 -34.38 -12.05
C ASN A 533 19.21 -33.63 -13.25
N ALA A 534 19.50 -34.15 -14.45
CA ALA A 534 19.20 -33.50 -15.70
C ALA A 534 17.85 -33.92 -16.25
N GLU A 535 17.12 -32.98 -16.87
CA GLU A 535 15.88 -33.30 -17.60
C GLU A 535 16.19 -34.29 -18.72
N CYS A 536 15.45 -35.40 -18.74
CA CYS A 536 15.66 -36.50 -19.67
C CYS A 536 17.12 -36.96 -19.74
N SER A 537 17.85 -36.90 -18.62
CA SER A 537 19.26 -37.29 -18.53
C SER A 537 20.16 -36.63 -19.58
N ASN A 538 19.82 -35.43 -20.08
CA ASN A 538 20.47 -34.76 -21.24
C ASN A 538 20.42 -35.56 -22.57
N ASN A 539 19.59 -36.59 -22.62
CA ASN A 539 19.57 -37.61 -23.66
C ASN A 539 18.21 -37.79 -24.33
N GLY A 540 17.34 -36.80 -24.17
CA GLY A 540 16.06 -36.73 -24.85
C GLY A 540 15.45 -35.34 -24.78
N LEU A 541 14.33 -35.17 -25.48
CA LEU A 541 13.51 -33.96 -25.44
C LEU A 541 12.28 -34.20 -24.57
N CYS A 542 11.99 -33.28 -23.65
CA CYS A 542 10.78 -33.32 -22.86
C CYS A 542 9.55 -32.89 -23.68
N ASP A 543 8.55 -33.76 -23.78
CA ASP A 543 7.21 -33.36 -24.18
C ASP A 543 6.45 -32.83 -22.95
N TYR A 544 6.40 -31.51 -22.81
CA TYR A 544 5.74 -30.87 -21.66
C TYR A 544 4.21 -31.02 -21.64
N ASN A 545 3.57 -31.55 -22.69
CA ASN A 545 2.12 -31.83 -22.66
C ASN A 545 1.82 -33.19 -22.01
N THR A 546 2.72 -34.16 -22.16
CA THR A 546 2.58 -35.53 -21.63
C THR A 546 3.47 -35.79 -20.41
N GLY A 547 4.53 -35.00 -20.22
CA GLY A 547 5.55 -35.19 -19.19
C GLY A 547 6.48 -36.36 -19.50
N THR A 548 6.63 -36.74 -20.76
CA THR A 548 7.43 -37.90 -21.18
C THR A 548 8.69 -37.46 -21.93
N CYS A 549 9.81 -38.13 -21.66
CA CYS A 549 11.04 -37.93 -22.41
C CYS A 549 11.04 -38.72 -23.73
N GLN A 550 11.30 -38.02 -24.84
CA GLN A 550 11.55 -38.61 -26.14
C GLN A 550 13.06 -38.81 -26.29
N CYS A 551 13.52 -40.05 -26.13
CA CYS A 551 14.95 -40.38 -26.11
C CYS A 551 15.59 -40.22 -27.49
N PHE A 552 16.83 -39.72 -27.52
CA PHE A 552 17.65 -39.73 -28.72
C PHE A 552 18.09 -41.16 -29.09
N ASP A 553 18.52 -41.33 -30.34
CA ASP A 553 18.95 -42.64 -30.85
C ASP A 553 20.02 -43.29 -29.97
N GLY A 554 19.79 -44.57 -29.68
CA GLY A 554 20.67 -45.36 -28.81
C GLY A 554 20.47 -45.13 -27.30
N MET A 555 19.48 -44.35 -26.90
CA MET A 555 19.13 -44.11 -25.49
C MET A 555 17.78 -44.75 -25.15
N ALA A 556 17.63 -45.22 -23.91
CA ALA A 556 16.40 -45.81 -23.40
C ALA A 556 16.15 -45.45 -21.93
N SER A 557 14.95 -45.77 -21.46
CA SER A 557 14.55 -45.64 -20.05
C SER A 557 15.48 -46.41 -19.12
N SER A 558 15.83 -45.79 -17.99
CA SER A 558 16.72 -46.39 -17.01
C SER A 558 15.97 -47.00 -15.82
N ASN A 559 16.69 -47.69 -14.95
CA ASN A 559 16.23 -48.08 -13.62
C ASN A 559 16.67 -47.08 -12.53
N GLY A 560 17.19 -45.91 -12.93
CA GLY A 560 17.77 -44.92 -12.04
C GLY A 560 19.11 -45.32 -11.42
N LEU A 561 19.67 -46.49 -11.75
CA LEU A 561 20.95 -47.05 -11.26
C LEU A 561 21.93 -47.37 -12.40
N GLY A 562 21.74 -46.78 -13.58
CA GLY A 562 22.57 -47.01 -14.77
C GLY A 562 22.27 -48.31 -15.53
N GLY A 563 21.21 -49.03 -15.16
CA GLY A 563 20.69 -50.18 -15.89
C GLY A 563 19.41 -49.84 -16.66
N LEU A 564 18.99 -50.75 -17.54
CA LEU A 564 17.71 -50.67 -18.24
C LEU A 564 16.55 -50.77 -17.23
N GLY A 565 15.53 -49.93 -17.39
CA GLY A 565 14.37 -49.94 -16.50
C GLY A 565 13.16 -49.17 -17.04
N LEU A 566 12.21 -48.89 -16.15
CA LEU A 566 10.94 -48.24 -16.49
C LEU A 566 10.91 -46.74 -16.18
N HIS A 567 11.99 -46.18 -15.62
CA HIS A 567 12.10 -44.75 -15.39
C HIS A 567 12.33 -44.08 -16.75
N ALA A 568 11.32 -43.37 -17.26
CA ALA A 568 11.31 -42.81 -18.61
C ALA A 568 12.16 -41.53 -18.72
N ASP A 569 13.44 -41.64 -18.36
CA ASP A 569 14.40 -40.55 -18.24
C ASP A 569 15.45 -40.52 -19.34
N CYS A 570 15.49 -41.51 -20.24
CA CYS A 570 16.56 -41.67 -21.22
C CYS A 570 17.96 -41.85 -20.60
N GLY A 571 18.03 -42.36 -19.37
CA GLY A 571 19.25 -42.52 -18.59
C GLY A 571 20.01 -43.84 -18.85
N TYR A 572 19.65 -44.61 -19.87
CA TYR A 572 20.32 -45.86 -20.21
C TYR A 572 20.86 -45.87 -21.65
N LEU A 573 22.16 -46.18 -21.79
CA LEU A 573 22.82 -46.31 -23.08
C LEU A 573 22.65 -47.75 -23.60
N LEU A 574 21.97 -47.90 -24.75
CA LEU A 574 21.77 -49.21 -25.36
C LEU A 574 23.10 -49.84 -25.81
N PRO A 575 23.24 -51.18 -25.74
CA PRO A 575 24.40 -51.87 -26.28
C PRO A 575 24.63 -51.59 -27.77
N GLU A 576 25.90 -51.59 -28.19
CA GLU A 576 26.33 -51.33 -29.58
C GLU A 576 25.68 -52.24 -30.63
N THR A 577 25.35 -53.48 -30.26
CA THR A 577 24.66 -54.44 -31.11
C THR A 577 23.22 -54.04 -31.46
N ILE A 578 22.56 -53.27 -30.60
CA ILE A 578 21.19 -52.77 -30.82
C ILE A 578 21.23 -51.44 -31.59
N ARG A 579 22.23 -50.59 -31.29
CA ARG A 579 22.43 -49.28 -31.96
C ARG A 579 22.76 -49.39 -33.46
N LEU A 580 23.35 -50.49 -33.89
CA LEU A 580 23.73 -50.73 -35.30
C LEU A 580 22.67 -51.46 -36.12
N ALA A 581 21.62 -52.01 -35.49
CA ALA A 581 20.54 -52.69 -36.19
C ALA A 581 19.69 -51.73 -37.04
N ASP A 582 19.57 -50.48 -36.62
CA ASP A 582 18.81 -49.44 -37.35
C ASP A 582 19.57 -48.82 -38.54
N VAL A 583 20.88 -49.11 -38.68
CA VAL A 583 21.72 -48.62 -39.80
C VAL A 583 21.78 -49.65 -40.94
N ALA A 584 21.24 -50.86 -40.75
CA ALA A 584 21.27 -51.92 -41.76
C ALA A 584 20.13 -51.86 -42.80
N GLU A 585 19.20 -50.90 -42.69
CA GLU A 585 18.10 -50.67 -43.65
C GLU A 585 18.12 -49.26 -44.31
N ILE A 586 19.31 -48.77 -44.70
CA ILE A 586 19.43 -47.61 -45.62
C ILE A 586 20.24 -47.99 -46.86
#